data_AF-A0A2I1C428-F1
#
_entry.id   AF-A0A2I1C428-F1
#
_cell.length_a   1.000
_cell.length_b   1.000
_cell.length_c   1.000
_cell.angle_alpha   90.00
_cell.angle_beta   90.00
_cell.angle_gamma   90.00
#
_symmetry.space_group_name_H-M   'P 1'
#
loop_
_entity.id
_entity.type
_entity.pdbx_description
1 polymer ?
#
loop_
_entity_poly.entity_id
_entity_poly.type
_entity_poly.pdbx_seq_one_letter_code
_entity_poly.pdbx_strand_id
1 'polypeptide(L)'
;MLDAALEEWVPYINFSTVRILDLGSSITAEAFAAWADHLHFPALRTLRLFLGPTEAGSEQAPGFYPQATKFLQSLPSLSEIHLIAWHSQLSIGMLAKHHGSRLRKLSVTNSRPWQCFSEHDVLQLGIYCPLLEKMSISIRRTQGDAREVALYKALGTIRNLKFLDLELNVSDPTLYQENTSIDPDWDDFDNQYTEEDLEGINRSRNGHIRRLLVNTLIDEPLASSIFEVISAAKSHDAPLLERLTLSIKGQADRHYRPRCVFSRLVRFFASEWTIERDLRYEHRDKFEARSSRNSSFQFSYNENIGTFGKAFDWL
;
A
#
# COMPACT_ATOMS: atom_id res chain seq x y z
N MET A 1 21.77 4.07 -12.46
CA MET A 1 22.30 3.86 -11.11
C MET A 1 22.77 5.21 -10.61
N LEU A 2 22.23 5.67 -9.47
CA LEU A 2 22.46 7.01 -8.91
C LEU A 2 23.68 7.02 -7.94
N ASP A 3 24.49 5.97 -8.00
CA ASP A 3 25.43 5.53 -6.96
C ASP A 3 26.49 6.57 -6.56
N ALA A 4 26.80 7.53 -7.43
CA ALA A 4 27.74 8.63 -7.17
C ALA A 4 27.14 10.04 -7.38
N ALA A 5 25.91 10.16 -7.88
CA ALA A 5 25.47 11.41 -8.51
C ALA A 5 25.23 12.55 -7.50
N LEU A 6 24.80 12.29 -6.26
CA LEU A 6 24.59 13.39 -5.30
C LEU A 6 25.90 13.97 -4.77
N GLU A 7 26.92 13.14 -4.54
CA GLU A 7 28.22 13.63 -4.07
C GLU A 7 28.94 14.42 -5.17
N GLU A 8 28.82 13.98 -6.42
CA GLU A 8 29.32 14.71 -7.59
C GLU A 8 28.66 16.09 -7.77
N TRP A 9 27.46 16.29 -7.22
CA TRP A 9 26.72 17.55 -7.32
C TRP A 9 27.09 18.56 -6.23
N VAL A 10 27.83 18.15 -5.18
CA VAL A 10 28.26 19.04 -4.10
C VAL A 10 28.93 20.34 -4.61
N PRO A 11 29.80 20.31 -5.64
CA PRO A 11 30.42 21.54 -6.16
C PRO A 11 29.45 22.47 -6.89
N TYR A 12 28.32 21.95 -7.36
CA TYR A 12 27.41 22.65 -8.27
C TYR A 12 26.09 23.05 -7.61
N ILE A 13 25.72 22.42 -6.48
CA ILE A 13 24.43 22.60 -5.83
C ILE A 13 24.63 22.95 -4.36
N ASN A 14 23.95 24.02 -3.94
CA ASN A 14 23.85 24.34 -2.52
C ASN A 14 22.75 23.51 -1.85
N PHE A 15 23.12 22.39 -1.22
CA PHE A 15 22.15 21.52 -0.52
C PHE A 15 21.44 22.18 0.67
N SER A 16 21.96 23.30 1.19
CA SER A 16 21.29 24.04 2.28
C SER A 16 19.97 24.71 1.86
N THR A 17 19.73 24.91 0.56
CA THR A 17 18.50 25.52 0.05
C THR A 17 17.50 24.49 -0.48
N VAL A 18 17.92 23.22 -0.62
CA VAL A 18 17.08 22.15 -1.15
C VAL A 18 15.95 21.83 -0.18
N ARG A 19 14.71 21.96 -0.67
CA ARG A 19 13.48 21.69 0.09
C ARG A 19 12.79 20.38 -0.29
N ILE A 20 13.06 19.91 -1.50
CA ILE A 20 12.48 18.70 -2.09
C ILE A 20 13.64 17.88 -2.66
N LEU A 21 13.74 16.63 -2.21
CA LEU A 21 14.70 15.67 -2.73
C LEU A 21 13.92 14.49 -3.29
N ASP A 22 14.05 14.24 -4.59
CA ASP A 22 13.41 13.12 -5.29
C ASP A 22 14.47 12.14 -5.77
N LEU A 23 14.47 10.97 -5.13
CA LEU A 23 15.35 9.84 -5.37
C LEU A 23 14.52 8.67 -5.89
N GLY A 24 13.92 8.87 -7.06
CA GLY A 24 12.98 7.94 -7.68
C GLY A 24 13.60 6.74 -8.41
N SER A 25 14.92 6.54 -8.34
CA SER A 25 15.61 5.39 -8.94
C SER A 25 16.29 4.52 -7.89
N SER A 26 16.78 3.35 -8.30
CA SER A 26 17.56 2.50 -7.41
C SER A 26 18.82 3.21 -6.90
N ILE A 27 19.10 2.96 -5.62
CA ILE A 27 20.23 3.47 -4.83
C ILE A 27 20.91 2.25 -4.21
N THR A 28 22.22 2.28 -4.02
CA THR A 28 22.97 1.21 -3.37
C THR A 28 23.09 1.43 -1.86
N ALA A 29 23.45 0.39 -1.11
CA ALA A 29 23.67 0.51 0.33
C ALA A 29 24.85 1.46 0.65
N GLU A 30 25.88 1.41 -0.19
CA GLU A 30 27.09 2.23 -0.10
C GLU A 30 26.77 3.71 -0.30
N ALA A 31 25.92 4.03 -1.28
CA ALA A 31 25.46 5.39 -1.52
C ALA A 31 24.70 5.95 -0.32
N PHE A 32 23.77 5.18 0.27
CA PHE A 32 23.10 5.61 1.50
C PHE A 32 24.06 5.85 2.66
N ALA A 33 25.05 4.97 2.84
CA ALA A 33 26.04 5.10 3.90
C ALA A 33 26.86 6.40 3.72
N ALA A 34 27.34 6.67 2.52
CA ALA A 34 28.12 7.85 2.20
C ALA A 34 27.29 9.14 2.37
N TRP A 35 26.05 9.15 1.88
CA TRP A 35 25.18 10.32 2.00
C TRP A 35 24.75 10.62 3.43
N ALA A 36 24.54 9.59 4.25
CA ALA A 36 24.16 9.78 5.65
C ALA A 36 25.22 10.56 6.44
N ASP A 37 26.50 10.36 6.11
CA ASP A 37 27.63 10.95 6.83
C ASP A 37 28.10 12.28 6.22
N HIS A 38 27.98 12.46 4.89
CA HIS A 38 28.58 13.61 4.19
C HIS A 38 27.60 14.66 3.66
N LEU A 39 26.31 14.31 3.49
CA LEU A 39 25.33 15.22 2.90
C LEU A 39 24.38 15.79 3.95
N HIS A 40 24.17 17.11 3.90
CA HIS A 40 23.29 17.81 4.80
C HIS A 40 22.26 18.64 4.03
N PHE A 41 20.99 18.43 4.36
CA PHE A 41 19.87 19.11 3.72
C PHE A 41 19.02 19.86 4.78
N PRO A 42 19.55 20.91 5.43
CA PRO A 42 18.89 21.57 6.56
C PRO A 42 17.52 22.20 6.22
N ALA A 43 17.28 22.56 4.95
CA ALA A 43 16.00 23.10 4.51
C ALA A 43 15.03 22.03 3.98
N LEU A 44 15.40 20.74 4.02
CA LEU A 44 14.61 19.66 3.42
C LEU A 44 13.28 19.49 4.15
N ARG A 45 12.22 19.37 3.35
CA ARG A 45 10.84 19.21 3.83
C ARG A 45 10.16 18.00 3.20
N THR A 46 10.48 17.72 1.94
CA THR A 46 9.86 16.65 1.16
C THR A 46 10.93 15.68 0.68
N LEU A 47 10.72 14.40 0.93
CA LEU A 47 11.54 13.32 0.40
C LEU A 47 10.67 12.35 -0.40
N ARG A 48 11.11 12.01 -1.60
CA ARG A 48 10.63 10.85 -2.35
C ARG A 48 11.79 9.88 -2.52
N LEU A 49 11.62 8.64 -2.07
CA LEU A 49 12.69 7.66 -1.97
C LEU A 49 12.25 6.30 -2.51
N PHE A 50 12.95 5.82 -3.54
CA PHE A 50 12.80 4.46 -4.05
C PHE A 50 13.69 3.49 -3.26
N LEU A 51 13.07 2.45 -2.71
CA LEU A 51 13.70 1.43 -1.86
C LEU A 51 13.70 0.05 -2.53
N GLY A 52 13.25 -0.04 -3.78
CA GLY A 52 13.18 -1.28 -4.53
C GLY A 52 14.53 -1.69 -5.13
N PRO A 53 14.69 -2.97 -5.48
CA PRO A 53 15.88 -3.47 -6.15
C PRO A 53 16.05 -2.84 -7.54
N THR A 54 17.30 -2.82 -8.04
CA THR A 54 17.60 -2.38 -9.42
C THR A 54 16.99 -3.32 -10.46
N GLU A 55 17.01 -4.62 -10.20
CA GLU A 55 16.43 -5.63 -11.07
C GLU A 55 15.07 -6.10 -10.53
N ALA A 56 14.09 -6.22 -11.41
CA ALA A 56 12.75 -6.61 -10.99
C ALA A 56 12.76 -8.03 -10.40
N GLY A 57 12.33 -8.14 -9.15
CA GLY A 57 12.25 -9.38 -8.39
C GLY A 57 13.41 -9.55 -7.40
N SER A 58 14.63 -9.16 -7.75
CA SER A 58 15.80 -9.44 -6.90
C SER A 58 15.67 -8.89 -5.47
N GLU A 59 16.37 -9.51 -4.54
CA GLU A 59 16.41 -9.01 -3.16
C GLU A 59 17.43 -7.89 -3.04
N GLN A 60 17.19 -6.98 -2.10
CA GLN A 60 18.20 -5.97 -1.77
C GLN A 60 19.42 -6.63 -1.13
N ALA A 61 20.59 -6.03 -1.35
CA ALA A 61 21.82 -6.49 -0.73
C ALA A 61 21.70 -6.49 0.81
N PRO A 62 22.37 -7.43 1.51
CA PRO A 62 22.45 -7.40 2.96
C PRO A 62 22.94 -6.03 3.46
N GLY A 63 22.27 -5.47 4.46
CA GLY A 63 22.63 -4.15 5.01
C GLY A 63 22.00 -2.95 4.31
N PHE A 64 21.30 -3.13 3.18
CA PHE A 64 20.62 -2.03 2.48
C PHE A 64 19.66 -1.23 3.37
N TYR A 65 18.68 -1.88 4.01
CA TYR A 65 17.70 -1.19 4.84
C TYR A 65 18.28 -0.54 6.11
N PRO A 66 19.27 -1.15 6.80
CA PRO A 66 20.04 -0.44 7.82
C PRO A 66 20.67 0.87 7.33
N GLN A 67 21.32 0.88 6.16
CA GLN A 67 21.92 2.12 5.62
C GLN A 67 20.86 3.14 5.19
N ALA A 68 19.79 2.69 4.53
CA ALA A 68 18.66 3.57 4.19
C ALA A 68 18.02 4.19 5.44
N THR A 69 17.92 3.43 6.54
CA THR A 69 17.44 3.92 7.83
C THR A 69 18.38 4.97 8.42
N LYS A 70 19.70 4.73 8.39
CA LYS A 70 20.71 5.69 8.84
C LYS A 70 20.62 7.00 8.04
N PHE A 71 20.47 6.92 6.72
CA PHE A 71 20.26 8.08 5.87
C PHE A 71 18.99 8.84 6.23
N LEU A 72 17.84 8.18 6.38
CA LEU A 72 16.61 8.84 6.81
C LEU A 72 16.76 9.54 8.17
N GLN A 73 17.52 8.93 9.09
CA GLN A 73 17.81 9.50 10.40
C GLN A 73 18.77 10.70 10.37
N SER A 74 19.64 10.83 9.36
CA SER A 74 20.51 12.00 9.22
C SER A 74 19.79 13.24 8.68
N LEU A 75 18.62 13.05 8.06
CA LEU A 75 17.78 14.14 7.56
C LEU A 75 17.06 14.88 8.71
N PRO A 76 16.74 16.18 8.54
CA PRO A 76 15.88 16.88 9.49
C PRO A 76 14.47 16.28 9.53
N SER A 77 13.68 16.58 10.56
CA SER A 77 12.28 16.15 10.61
C SER A 77 11.49 16.70 9.41
N LEU A 78 11.03 15.79 8.55
CA LEU A 78 10.41 16.08 7.27
C LEU A 78 8.91 16.32 7.41
N SER A 79 8.32 17.12 6.51
CA SER A 79 6.87 17.32 6.45
C SER A 79 6.18 16.36 5.51
N GLU A 80 6.87 15.87 4.48
CA GLU A 80 6.30 14.97 3.46
C GLU A 80 7.30 13.86 3.14
N ILE A 81 6.84 12.61 3.21
CA ILE A 81 7.65 11.42 2.90
C ILE A 81 6.86 10.53 1.93
N HIS A 82 7.51 10.18 0.82
CA HIS A 82 7.03 9.22 -0.16
C HIS A 82 8.02 8.06 -0.27
N LEU A 83 7.67 6.90 0.28
CA LEU A 83 8.45 5.68 0.15
C LEU A 83 7.89 4.85 -0.99
N ILE A 84 8.73 4.52 -1.96
CA ILE A 84 8.38 3.71 -3.11
C ILE A 84 9.06 2.36 -2.97
N ALA A 85 8.31 1.29 -3.21
CA ALA A 85 8.80 -0.06 -3.06
C ALA A 85 9.31 -0.34 -1.62
N TRP A 86 8.55 0.10 -0.62
CA TRP A 86 8.84 -0.13 0.80
C TRP A 86 8.89 -1.62 1.15
N HIS A 87 9.62 -1.91 2.22
CA HIS A 87 9.85 -3.23 2.81
C HIS A 87 9.82 -3.13 4.33
N SER A 88 9.27 -4.15 5.01
CA SER A 88 9.09 -4.16 6.47
C SER A 88 10.39 -4.14 7.30
N GLN A 89 11.53 -4.41 6.66
CA GLN A 89 12.86 -4.23 7.28
C GLN A 89 13.19 -2.75 7.56
N LEU A 90 12.51 -1.81 6.90
CA LEU A 90 12.51 -0.39 7.25
C LEU A 90 11.30 -0.11 8.15
N SER A 91 11.54 -0.01 9.45
CA SER A 91 10.48 0.18 10.45
C SER A 91 9.77 1.53 10.31
N ILE A 92 8.45 1.49 10.11
CA ILE A 92 7.60 2.68 10.12
C ILE A 92 7.62 3.36 11.48
N GLY A 93 7.65 2.60 12.59
CA GLY A 93 7.74 3.17 13.93
C GLY A 93 8.99 4.00 14.16
N MET A 94 10.15 3.57 13.64
CA MET A 94 11.39 4.34 13.72
C MET A 94 11.34 5.62 12.88
N LEU A 95 10.78 5.53 11.67
CA LEU A 95 10.55 6.69 10.80
C LEU A 95 9.60 7.70 11.48
N ALA A 96 8.51 7.21 12.08
CA ALA A 96 7.54 8.00 12.80
C ALA A 96 8.16 8.73 14.00
N LYS A 97 8.99 8.06 14.80
CA LYS A 97 9.69 8.68 15.94
C LYS A 97 10.57 9.86 15.54
N HIS A 98 11.25 9.77 14.40
CA HIS A 98 12.19 10.81 13.96
C HIS A 98 11.51 11.97 13.22
N HIS A 99 10.61 11.67 12.28
CA HIS A 99 9.98 12.70 11.44
C HIS A 99 8.58 13.13 11.90
N GLY A 100 7.94 12.37 12.78
CA GLY A 100 6.51 12.49 13.09
C GLY A 100 6.09 13.84 13.68
N SER A 101 6.98 14.52 14.40
CA SER A 101 6.73 15.86 14.95
C SER A 101 6.39 16.92 13.89
N ARG A 102 6.79 16.70 12.63
CA ARG A 102 6.54 17.59 11.49
C ARG A 102 5.78 16.94 10.34
N LEU A 103 5.66 15.60 10.33
CA LEU A 103 5.09 14.86 9.22
C LEU A 103 3.61 15.18 9.03
N ARG A 104 3.26 15.68 7.85
CA ARG A 104 1.90 16.01 7.42
C ARG A 104 1.39 15.09 6.31
N LYS A 105 2.29 14.57 5.48
CA LYS A 105 1.95 13.62 4.42
C LYS A 105 2.87 12.41 4.44
N LEU A 106 2.26 11.23 4.42
CA LEU A 106 2.96 9.96 4.28
C LEU A 106 2.36 9.19 3.11
N SER A 107 3.18 8.77 2.17
CA SER A 107 2.79 7.85 1.11
C SER A 107 3.77 6.69 1.07
N VAL A 108 3.25 5.48 1.18
CA VAL A 108 4.06 4.26 1.17
C VAL A 108 3.47 3.31 0.15
N THR A 109 4.22 3.01 -0.90
CA THR A 109 3.86 1.98 -1.86
C THR A 109 4.76 0.77 -1.65
N ASN A 110 4.14 -0.40 -1.55
CA ASN A 110 4.85 -1.63 -1.20
C ASN A 110 5.43 -2.28 -2.45
N SER A 111 6.63 -2.85 -2.31
CA SER A 111 7.34 -3.54 -3.39
C SER A 111 6.76 -4.91 -3.68
N ARG A 112 6.34 -5.62 -2.62
CA ARG A 112 5.88 -7.00 -2.68
C ARG A 112 4.41 -7.14 -2.28
N PRO A 113 3.65 -8.08 -2.88
CA PRO A 113 2.23 -8.23 -2.60
C PRO A 113 1.88 -8.59 -1.15
N TRP A 114 2.78 -9.22 -0.40
CA TRP A 114 2.52 -9.59 0.99
C TRP A 114 2.96 -8.53 2.01
N GLN A 115 3.63 -7.48 1.56
CA GLN A 115 4.02 -6.38 2.43
C GLN A 115 2.86 -5.41 2.49
N CYS A 116 2.27 -5.29 3.67
CA CYS A 116 1.12 -4.45 3.99
C CYS A 116 1.36 -3.84 5.37
N PHE A 117 0.72 -2.71 5.64
CA PHE A 117 0.74 -2.12 6.98
C PHE A 117 0.06 -3.05 7.97
N SER A 118 0.68 -3.21 9.13
CA SER A 118 0.08 -3.86 10.28
C SER A 118 -0.66 -2.86 11.16
N GLU A 119 -1.52 -3.35 12.05
CA GLU A 119 -2.16 -2.51 13.06
C GLU A 119 -1.12 -1.78 13.92
N HIS A 120 -0.03 -2.48 14.26
CA HIS A 120 1.07 -1.90 15.02
C HIS A 120 1.69 -0.69 14.32
N ASP A 121 1.95 -0.79 13.00
CA ASP A 121 2.52 0.33 12.23
C ASP A 121 1.61 1.56 12.26
N VAL A 122 0.30 1.35 12.10
CA VAL A 122 -0.71 2.42 12.13
C VAL A 122 -0.78 3.07 13.52
N LEU A 123 -0.77 2.27 14.59
CA LEU A 123 -0.78 2.79 15.96
C LEU A 123 0.49 3.59 16.28
N GLN A 124 1.66 3.17 15.79
CA GLN A 124 2.90 3.95 15.95
C GLN A 124 2.80 5.31 15.25
N LEU A 125 2.18 5.37 14.06
CA LEU A 125 1.91 6.66 13.40
C LEU A 125 0.95 7.53 14.21
N GLY A 126 -0.11 6.95 14.79
CA GLY A 126 -1.03 7.68 15.67
C GLY A 126 -0.35 8.30 16.88
N ILE A 127 0.65 7.62 17.45
CA ILE A 127 1.42 8.09 18.61
C ILE A 127 2.41 9.20 18.23
N TYR A 128 3.20 8.99 17.17
CA TYR A 128 4.36 9.85 16.88
C TYR A 128 4.11 10.93 15.84
N CYS A 129 3.04 10.85 15.05
CA CYS A 129 2.74 11.77 13.96
C CYS A 129 1.49 12.62 14.23
N PRO A 130 1.50 13.52 15.23
CA PRO A 130 0.31 14.29 15.62
C PRO A 130 -0.18 15.25 14.54
N LEU A 131 0.64 15.60 13.53
CA LEU A 131 0.29 16.52 12.45
C LEU A 131 -0.05 15.83 11.13
N LEU A 132 -0.14 14.48 11.10
CA LEU A 132 -0.38 13.74 9.87
C LEU A 132 -1.80 14.00 9.35
N GLU A 133 -1.91 14.62 8.17
CA GLU A 133 -3.17 15.04 7.56
C GLU A 133 -3.56 14.16 6.37
N LYS A 134 -2.55 13.72 5.60
CA LYS A 134 -2.74 12.85 4.43
C LYS A 134 -1.91 11.59 4.57
N MET A 135 -2.55 10.44 4.36
CA MET A 135 -1.87 9.15 4.34
C MET A 135 -2.26 8.35 3.10
N SER A 136 -1.29 7.69 2.48
CA SER A 136 -1.50 6.70 1.43
C SER A 136 -0.72 5.45 1.75
N ILE A 137 -1.42 4.33 1.98
CA ILE A 137 -0.81 3.06 2.40
C ILE A 137 -1.57 1.89 1.77
N SER A 138 -0.97 0.71 1.83
CA SER A 138 -1.65 -0.54 1.52
C SER A 138 -1.85 -1.40 2.77
N ILE A 139 -3.05 -1.95 2.92
CA ILE A 139 -3.38 -2.95 3.94
C ILE A 139 -3.89 -4.23 3.27
N ARG A 140 -3.86 -5.35 3.99
CA ARG A 140 -4.39 -6.61 3.50
C ARG A 140 -5.92 -6.62 3.62
N ARG A 141 -6.61 -7.07 2.57
CA ARG A 141 -8.04 -7.38 2.59
C ARG A 141 -8.24 -8.84 3.03
N THR A 142 -9.00 -9.06 4.08
CA THR A 142 -9.30 -10.38 4.64
C THR A 142 -10.81 -10.56 4.87
N GLN A 143 -11.61 -10.05 3.93
CA GLN A 143 -13.07 -10.17 3.92
C GLN A 143 -13.77 -9.58 5.16
N GLY A 144 -13.13 -8.62 5.85
CA GLY A 144 -13.75 -7.89 6.97
C GLY A 144 -13.62 -8.62 8.29
N ASP A 145 -12.63 -9.50 8.43
CA ASP A 145 -12.33 -10.14 9.70
C ASP A 145 -11.98 -9.12 10.81
N ALA A 146 -11.87 -9.62 12.04
CA ALA A 146 -11.57 -8.78 13.19
C ALA A 146 -10.24 -8.02 13.09
N ARG A 147 -9.24 -8.55 12.37
CA ARG A 147 -7.91 -7.92 12.21
C ARG A 147 -7.98 -6.77 11.23
N GLU A 148 -8.69 -6.94 10.12
CA GLU A 148 -8.92 -5.89 9.15
C GLU A 148 -9.77 -4.74 9.75
N VAL A 149 -10.82 -5.09 10.51
CA VAL A 149 -11.62 -4.08 11.21
C VAL A 149 -10.81 -3.37 12.30
N ALA A 150 -9.90 -4.06 13.00
CA ALA A 150 -8.98 -3.43 13.94
C ALA A 150 -8.05 -2.42 13.25
N LEU A 151 -7.54 -2.74 12.07
CA LEU A 151 -6.78 -1.82 11.23
C LEU A 151 -7.59 -0.56 10.86
N TYR A 152 -8.85 -0.72 10.43
CA TYR A 152 -9.74 0.43 10.16
C TYR A 152 -9.93 1.32 11.38
N LYS A 153 -10.15 0.72 12.56
CA LYS A 153 -10.26 1.47 13.81
C LYS A 153 -8.96 2.17 14.18
N ALA A 154 -7.81 1.51 14.02
CA ALA A 154 -6.50 2.09 14.27
C ALA A 154 -6.25 3.32 13.38
N LEU A 155 -6.69 3.31 12.12
CA LEU A 155 -6.58 4.46 11.23
C LEU A 155 -7.34 5.69 11.77
N GLY A 156 -8.51 5.48 12.37
CA GLY A 156 -9.28 6.54 13.02
C GLY A 156 -8.58 7.19 14.22
N THR A 157 -7.67 6.46 14.88
CA THR A 157 -6.91 7.00 16.03
C THR A 157 -5.87 8.06 15.64
N ILE A 158 -5.52 8.17 14.35
CA ILE A 158 -4.63 9.22 13.86
C ILE A 158 -5.41 10.54 13.87
N ARG A 159 -5.16 11.35 14.90
CA ARG A 159 -5.93 12.55 15.25
C ARG A 159 -6.24 13.43 14.03
N ASN A 160 -5.22 13.93 13.35
CA ASN A 160 -5.39 14.92 12.29
C ASN A 160 -5.58 14.33 10.89
N LEU A 161 -5.75 13.01 10.74
CA LEU A 161 -5.93 12.39 9.43
C LEU A 161 -7.26 12.79 8.80
N LYS A 162 -7.18 13.45 7.64
CA LYS A 162 -8.30 13.98 6.85
C LYS A 162 -8.44 13.31 5.49
N PHE A 163 -7.33 12.95 4.87
CA PHE A 163 -7.28 12.36 3.54
C PHE A 163 -6.58 11.01 3.61
N LEU A 164 -7.29 9.95 3.28
CA LEU A 164 -6.76 8.60 3.28
C LEU A 164 -6.90 7.99 1.89
N ASP A 165 -5.79 7.59 1.29
CA ASP A 165 -5.76 6.81 0.05
C ASP A 165 -5.34 5.37 0.42
N LEU A 166 -6.31 4.46 0.52
CA LEU A 166 -6.12 3.10 1.00
C LEU A 166 -6.13 2.10 -0.15
N GLU A 167 -5.00 1.43 -0.34
CA GLU A 167 -4.82 0.36 -1.32
C GLU A 167 -5.09 -1.00 -0.65
N LEU A 168 -6.25 -1.59 -0.93
CA LEU A 168 -6.66 -2.89 -0.41
C LEU A 168 -6.00 -3.99 -1.22
N ASN A 169 -5.11 -4.71 -0.54
CA ASN A 169 -4.30 -5.76 -1.15
C ASN A 169 -5.00 -7.11 -1.07
N VAL A 170 -5.27 -7.70 -2.23
CA VAL A 170 -5.99 -8.96 -2.39
C VAL A 170 -5.07 -10.13 -2.73
N SER A 171 -3.76 -9.92 -2.76
CA SER A 171 -2.79 -10.97 -3.04
C SER A 171 -2.75 -12.00 -1.90
N ASP A 172 -3.02 -13.26 -2.27
CA ASP A 172 -3.01 -14.38 -1.33
C ASP A 172 -1.57 -14.94 -1.19
N PRO A 173 -0.94 -14.86 -0.01
CA PRO A 173 0.40 -15.40 0.20
C PRO A 173 0.44 -16.92 0.11
N THR A 174 -0.70 -17.63 0.29
CA THR A 174 -0.74 -19.10 0.20
C THR A 174 -0.35 -19.57 -1.20
N LEU A 175 -0.70 -18.81 -2.24
CA LEU A 175 -0.34 -19.11 -3.64
C LEU A 175 1.19 -19.16 -3.88
N TYR A 176 2.00 -18.65 -2.95
CA TYR A 176 3.47 -18.65 -3.02
C TYR A 176 4.14 -19.49 -1.93
N GLN A 177 3.38 -20.30 -1.19
CA GLN A 177 3.96 -21.27 -0.25
C GLN A 177 4.19 -22.58 -0.99
N GLU A 178 5.30 -23.30 -0.77
CA GLU A 178 5.60 -24.54 -1.53
C GLU A 178 4.62 -25.70 -1.25
N ASN A 179 3.79 -25.59 -0.20
CA ASN A 179 2.77 -26.57 0.18
C ASN A 179 1.43 -25.88 0.46
N THR A 180 0.64 -25.55 -0.57
CA THR A 180 -0.77 -25.15 -0.35
C THR A 180 -1.54 -26.39 0.09
N SER A 181 -1.65 -26.56 1.40
CA SER A 181 -2.53 -27.57 1.99
C SER A 181 -3.98 -27.30 1.62
N ILE A 182 -4.81 -28.32 1.79
CA ILE A 182 -6.26 -28.15 1.91
C ILE A 182 -6.51 -27.12 3.02
N ASP A 183 -7.30 -26.09 2.73
CA ASP A 183 -7.74 -25.15 3.75
C ASP A 183 -8.92 -25.83 4.49
N PRO A 184 -8.81 -26.11 5.80
CA PRO A 184 -9.86 -26.80 6.53
C PRO A 184 -11.15 -25.98 6.64
N ASP A 185 -11.08 -24.66 6.41
CA ASP A 185 -12.23 -23.77 6.42
C ASP A 185 -12.96 -23.75 5.06
N TRP A 186 -12.41 -24.40 4.04
CA TRP A 186 -13.01 -24.52 2.70
C TRP A 186 -13.92 -25.74 2.60
N ASP A 187 -15.05 -25.55 1.92
CA ASP A 187 -15.95 -26.65 1.56
C ASP A 187 -15.30 -27.61 0.53
N ASP A 188 -15.96 -28.74 0.25
CA ASP A 188 -15.48 -29.75 -0.70
C ASP A 188 -15.27 -29.18 -2.10
N PHE A 189 -16.01 -28.15 -2.49
CA PHE A 189 -15.88 -27.51 -3.79
C PHE A 189 -14.69 -26.55 -3.82
N ASP A 190 -14.53 -25.72 -2.80
CA ASP A 190 -13.45 -24.76 -2.64
C ASP A 190 -12.08 -25.44 -2.55
N ASN A 191 -12.06 -26.65 -1.97
CA ASN A 191 -10.88 -27.50 -1.92
C ASN A 191 -10.60 -28.26 -3.23
N GLN A 192 -11.45 -28.19 -4.26
CA GLN A 192 -11.10 -28.75 -5.57
C GLN A 192 -10.14 -27.82 -6.33
N TYR A 193 -9.23 -28.41 -7.10
CA TYR A 193 -8.40 -27.63 -8.02
C TYR A 193 -9.27 -26.96 -9.07
N THR A 194 -8.97 -25.69 -9.36
CA THR A 194 -9.63 -24.98 -10.46
C THR A 194 -9.13 -25.52 -11.81
N GLU A 195 -10.00 -25.46 -12.81
CA GLU A 195 -9.64 -25.71 -14.22
C GLU A 195 -8.64 -24.64 -14.71
N GLU A 196 -8.84 -23.38 -14.31
CA GLU A 196 -8.01 -22.22 -14.64
C GLU A 196 -7.11 -21.87 -13.46
N ASP A 197 -5.80 -21.98 -13.62
CA ASP A 197 -4.84 -21.68 -12.55
C ASP A 197 -4.56 -20.17 -12.44
N LEU A 198 -4.47 -19.64 -11.22
CA LEU A 198 -4.05 -18.26 -10.96
C LEU A 198 -2.54 -18.06 -11.19
N GLU A 199 -1.82 -19.11 -11.56
CA GLU A 199 -0.38 -19.15 -11.87
C GLU A 199 0.51 -18.75 -10.67
N GLY A 200 0.17 -19.26 -9.48
CA GLY A 200 1.06 -19.22 -8.31
C GLY A 200 2.19 -20.27 -8.39
N ILE A 201 2.95 -20.43 -7.31
CA ILE A 201 3.88 -21.58 -7.18
C ILE A 201 3.07 -22.89 -7.22
N ASN A 202 1.90 -22.88 -6.59
CA ASN A 202 0.99 -24.02 -6.59
C ASN A 202 -0.23 -23.79 -7.44
N ARG A 203 -0.78 -24.92 -7.90
CA ARG A 203 -2.06 -24.95 -8.58
C ARG A 203 -3.16 -24.44 -7.66
N SER A 204 -3.88 -23.46 -8.18
CA SER A 204 -4.99 -22.82 -7.48
C SER A 204 -6.15 -23.79 -7.25
N ARG A 205 -6.96 -23.47 -6.26
CA ARG A 205 -8.22 -24.15 -5.93
C ARG A 205 -9.40 -23.18 -6.07
N ASN A 206 -10.61 -23.69 -6.17
CA ASN A 206 -11.81 -22.85 -6.34
C ASN A 206 -11.96 -21.81 -5.21
N GLY A 207 -11.59 -22.17 -3.97
CA GLY A 207 -11.59 -21.25 -2.84
C GLY A 207 -10.67 -20.04 -3.02
N HIS A 208 -9.53 -20.22 -3.70
CA HIS A 208 -8.65 -19.10 -4.05
C HIS A 208 -9.31 -18.14 -5.04
N ILE A 209 -10.00 -18.66 -6.06
CA ILE A 209 -10.75 -17.87 -7.05
C ILE A 209 -11.88 -17.10 -6.36
N ARG A 210 -12.69 -17.80 -5.55
CA ARG A 210 -13.80 -17.21 -4.79
C ARG A 210 -13.30 -16.08 -3.88
N ARG A 211 -12.27 -16.34 -3.08
CA ARG A 211 -11.65 -15.35 -2.19
C ARG A 211 -11.13 -14.13 -2.96
N LEU A 212 -10.48 -14.36 -4.12
CA LEU A 212 -9.99 -13.28 -4.98
C LEU A 212 -11.14 -12.38 -5.47
N LEU A 213 -12.20 -12.99 -6.01
CA LEU A 213 -13.36 -12.25 -6.52
C LEU A 213 -14.02 -11.44 -5.42
N VAL A 214 -14.32 -12.06 -4.27
CA VAL A 214 -14.93 -11.37 -3.12
C VAL A 214 -14.06 -10.22 -2.61
N ASN A 215 -12.74 -10.40 -2.55
CA ASN A 215 -11.84 -9.34 -2.08
C ASN A 215 -11.64 -8.21 -3.09
N THR A 216 -11.87 -8.47 -4.39
CA THR A 216 -11.71 -7.49 -5.47
C THR A 216 -12.97 -6.65 -5.69
N LEU A 217 -14.14 -7.26 -5.53
CA LEU A 217 -15.43 -6.61 -5.76
C LEU A 217 -15.82 -5.78 -4.53
N ILE A 218 -15.47 -4.49 -4.57
CA ILE A 218 -15.95 -3.50 -3.60
C ILE A 218 -17.17 -2.80 -4.17
N ASP A 219 -18.23 -2.75 -3.38
CA ASP A 219 -19.45 -2.01 -3.66
C ASP A 219 -19.57 -0.76 -2.76
N GLU A 220 -20.60 0.05 -3.01
CA GLU A 220 -20.88 1.27 -2.25
C GLU A 220 -21.11 1.00 -0.75
N PRO A 221 -21.92 0.00 -0.34
CA PRO A 221 -22.11 -0.31 1.08
C PRO A 221 -20.81 -0.67 1.79
N LEU A 222 -19.95 -1.51 1.18
CA LEU A 222 -18.67 -1.86 1.77
C LEU A 222 -17.76 -0.63 1.86
N ALA A 223 -17.62 0.15 0.79
CA ALA A 223 -16.80 1.35 0.77
C ALA A 223 -17.25 2.38 1.84
N SER A 224 -18.56 2.56 1.98
CA SER A 224 -19.17 3.44 2.97
C SER A 224 -18.96 2.92 4.40
N SER A 225 -19.15 1.61 4.63
CA SER A 225 -18.94 1.03 5.96
C SER A 225 -17.48 1.14 6.43
N ILE A 226 -16.50 1.02 5.54
CA ILE A 226 -15.08 1.24 5.87
C ILE A 226 -14.87 2.70 6.28
N PHE A 227 -15.40 3.65 5.52
CA PHE A 227 -15.33 5.07 5.85
C PHE A 227 -15.96 5.39 7.20
N GLU A 228 -17.11 4.80 7.50
CA GLU A 228 -17.83 4.96 8.77
C GLU A 228 -17.04 4.38 9.94
N VAL A 229 -16.48 3.17 9.82
CA VAL A 229 -15.68 2.54 10.87
C VAL A 229 -14.46 3.40 11.22
N ILE A 230 -13.75 3.91 10.21
CA ILE A 230 -12.60 4.80 10.42
C ILE A 230 -13.06 6.11 11.07
N SER A 231 -14.14 6.70 10.57
CA SER A 231 -14.68 7.97 11.07
C SER A 231 -15.17 7.88 12.51
N ALA A 232 -15.85 6.79 12.87
CA ALA A 232 -16.39 6.55 14.22
C ALA A 232 -15.29 6.29 15.26
N ALA A 233 -14.12 5.81 14.83
CA ALA A 233 -12.97 5.62 15.71
C ALA A 233 -12.19 6.91 15.99
N LYS A 234 -12.52 8.04 15.35
CA LYS A 234 -11.88 9.33 15.62
C LYS A 234 -12.37 9.92 16.94
N SER A 235 -11.46 10.56 17.68
CA SER A 235 -11.82 11.31 18.89
C SER A 235 -12.78 12.46 18.56
N HIS A 236 -13.71 12.78 19.47
CA HIS A 236 -14.70 13.84 19.27
C HIS A 236 -14.10 15.24 19.03
N ASP A 237 -12.88 15.49 19.51
CA ASP A 237 -12.15 16.75 19.36
C ASP A 237 -11.21 16.78 18.15
N ALA A 238 -11.14 15.68 17.39
CA ALA A 238 -10.32 15.56 16.20
C ALA A 238 -11.06 16.13 14.96
N PRO A 239 -10.32 16.68 13.96
CA PRO A 239 -10.91 16.95 12.65
C PRO A 239 -11.54 15.69 12.06
N LEU A 240 -12.64 15.81 11.33
CA LEU A 240 -13.29 14.67 10.69
C LEU A 240 -12.44 14.11 9.54
N LEU A 241 -12.64 12.82 9.23
CA LEU A 241 -12.14 12.28 7.96
C LEU A 241 -12.95 12.91 6.82
N GLU A 242 -12.25 13.59 5.91
CA GLU A 242 -12.85 14.37 4.82
C GLU A 242 -12.98 13.53 3.55
N ARG A 243 -11.98 12.68 3.27
CA ARG A 243 -11.98 11.80 2.10
C ARG A 243 -11.30 10.46 2.34
N LEU A 244 -11.91 9.41 1.82
CA LEU A 244 -11.33 8.09 1.65
C LEU A 244 -11.34 7.71 0.17
N THR A 245 -10.16 7.41 -0.38
CA THR A 245 -10.03 6.74 -1.66
C THR A 245 -9.71 5.28 -1.40
N LEU A 246 -10.46 4.35 -1.99
CA LEU A 246 -10.20 2.92 -1.97
C LEU A 246 -9.77 2.48 -3.37
N SER A 247 -8.65 1.79 -3.45
CA SER A 247 -8.21 1.10 -4.66
C SER A 247 -7.88 -0.36 -4.35
N ILE A 248 -8.02 -1.22 -5.35
CA ILE A 248 -7.62 -2.62 -5.22
C ILE A 248 -6.24 -2.80 -5.84
N LYS A 249 -5.38 -3.53 -5.12
CA LYS A 249 -4.16 -4.09 -5.70
C LYS A 249 -4.10 -5.58 -5.52
N GLY A 250 -3.84 -6.25 -6.62
CA GLY A 250 -3.47 -7.64 -6.64
C GLY A 250 -2.43 -7.80 -7.73
N GLN A 251 -1.23 -8.19 -7.33
CA GLN A 251 -0.20 -8.62 -8.25
C GLN A 251 0.24 -10.01 -7.83
N ALA A 252 0.52 -10.86 -8.82
CA ALA A 252 1.39 -11.98 -8.53
C ALA A 252 2.84 -11.55 -8.45
N ASP A 253 3.63 -12.29 -7.69
CA ASP A 253 5.07 -12.04 -7.63
C ASP A 253 5.67 -12.16 -9.05
N ARG A 254 6.40 -11.11 -9.45
CA ARG A 254 7.03 -10.98 -10.76
C ARG A 254 8.08 -12.06 -11.02
N HIS A 255 8.65 -12.66 -9.97
CA HIS A 255 9.56 -13.78 -10.10
C HIS A 255 8.94 -14.98 -10.80
N TYR A 256 7.61 -15.12 -10.73
CA TYR A 256 6.95 -16.29 -11.25
C TYR A 256 6.41 -16.04 -12.66
N ARG A 257 5.56 -15.02 -12.95
CA ARG A 257 5.27 -14.56 -14.34
C ARG A 257 4.67 -13.14 -14.42
N PRO A 258 5.10 -12.29 -15.38
CA PRO A 258 4.61 -10.91 -15.54
C PRO A 258 3.19 -10.75 -16.14
N ARG A 259 2.43 -11.84 -16.37
CA ARG A 259 1.11 -11.81 -17.04
C ARG A 259 0.11 -12.86 -16.54
N CYS A 260 0.16 -13.21 -15.26
CA CYS A 260 -0.76 -14.22 -14.71
C CYS A 260 -2.22 -13.78 -14.77
N VAL A 261 -3.11 -14.76 -14.91
CA VAL A 261 -4.56 -14.59 -14.91
C VAL A 261 -5.05 -13.83 -13.66
N PHE A 262 -4.42 -14.06 -12.50
CA PHE A 262 -4.69 -13.34 -11.25
C PHE A 262 -4.68 -11.82 -11.42
N SER A 263 -3.57 -11.28 -11.93
CA SER A 263 -3.40 -9.82 -12.06
C SER A 263 -4.38 -9.23 -13.09
N ARG A 264 -4.81 -10.02 -14.07
CA ARG A 264 -5.82 -9.60 -15.06
C ARG A 264 -7.21 -9.55 -14.44
N LEU A 265 -7.62 -10.59 -13.71
CA LEU A 265 -8.91 -10.65 -13.02
C LEU A 265 -9.03 -9.48 -12.03
N VAL A 266 -8.00 -9.23 -11.23
CA VAL A 266 -8.01 -8.11 -10.28
C VAL A 266 -8.22 -6.79 -11.01
N ARG A 267 -7.43 -6.50 -12.05
CA ARG A 267 -7.59 -5.24 -12.82
C ARG A 267 -8.95 -5.11 -13.48
N PHE A 268 -9.57 -6.21 -13.87
CA PHE A 268 -10.85 -6.21 -14.55
C PHE A 268 -12.02 -5.95 -13.60
N PHE A 269 -12.01 -6.57 -12.41
CA PHE A 269 -13.08 -6.44 -11.42
C PHE A 269 -12.89 -5.28 -10.44
N ALA A 270 -11.66 -4.79 -10.29
CA ALA A 270 -11.34 -3.71 -9.37
C ALA A 270 -12.13 -2.45 -9.72
N SER A 271 -12.98 -2.04 -8.78
CA SER A 271 -13.58 -0.71 -8.76
C SER A 271 -12.81 0.16 -7.78
N GLU A 272 -12.52 1.38 -8.20
CA GLU A 272 -11.99 2.40 -7.30
C GLU A 272 -13.16 3.20 -6.74
N TRP A 273 -13.12 3.48 -5.44
CA TRP A 273 -14.16 4.23 -4.75
C TRP A 273 -13.57 5.46 -4.11
N THR A 274 -14.27 6.58 -4.22
CA THR A 274 -13.96 7.81 -3.51
C THR A 274 -15.16 8.20 -2.68
N ILE A 275 -14.99 8.22 -1.36
CA ILE A 275 -15.98 8.70 -0.40
C ILE A 275 -15.55 10.09 0.06
N GLU A 276 -16.40 11.09 -0.15
CA GLU A 276 -16.16 12.48 0.26
C GLU A 276 -17.25 12.97 1.20
N ARG A 277 -16.84 13.55 2.33
CA ARG A 277 -17.75 14.16 3.31
C ARG A 277 -18.17 15.54 2.85
N ASP A 278 -19.43 15.90 3.08
CA ASP A 278 -19.89 17.28 2.90
C ASP A 278 -19.34 18.15 4.03
N LEU A 279 -18.53 19.15 3.67
CA LEU A 279 -17.86 20.03 4.63
C LEU A 279 -18.77 21.15 5.17
N ARG A 280 -19.96 21.34 4.59
CA ARG A 280 -20.95 22.31 5.09
C ARG A 280 -21.41 21.92 6.49
N TYR A 281 -21.48 22.89 7.39
CA TYR A 281 -21.74 22.66 8.82
C TYR A 281 -23.00 21.82 9.07
N GLU A 282 -24.07 22.10 8.32
CA GLU A 282 -25.37 21.41 8.37
C GLU A 282 -25.36 19.97 7.84
N HIS A 283 -24.31 19.55 7.14
CA HIS A 283 -24.21 18.27 6.44
C HIS A 283 -22.99 17.45 6.85
N ARG A 284 -22.36 17.75 7.99
CA ARG A 284 -21.13 17.06 8.40
C ARG A 284 -21.29 15.55 8.56
N ASP A 285 -22.51 15.06 8.77
CA ASP A 285 -22.79 13.62 8.85
C ASP A 285 -23.05 12.98 7.48
N LYS A 286 -23.20 13.78 6.42
CA LYS A 286 -23.45 13.31 5.05
C LYS A 286 -22.14 13.12 4.30
N PHE A 287 -22.09 12.08 3.50
CA PHE A 287 -21.01 11.82 2.56
C PHE A 287 -21.58 11.24 1.26
N GLU A 288 -20.81 11.38 0.18
CA GLU A 288 -21.13 10.84 -1.14
C GLU A 288 -20.07 9.82 -1.52
N ALA A 289 -20.50 8.64 -1.96
CA ALA A 289 -19.62 7.62 -2.51
C ALA A 289 -19.70 7.64 -4.04
N ARG A 290 -18.55 7.71 -4.70
CA ARG A 290 -18.44 7.69 -6.15
C ARG A 290 -17.50 6.58 -6.59
N SER A 291 -17.97 5.75 -7.52
CA SER A 291 -17.13 4.76 -8.17
C SER A 291 -16.46 5.36 -9.41
N SER A 292 -15.17 5.11 -9.59
CA SER A 292 -14.49 5.26 -10.88
C SER A 292 -14.15 3.87 -11.41
N ARG A 293 -14.67 3.54 -12.60
CA ARG A 293 -14.22 2.33 -13.31
C ARG A 293 -12.84 2.60 -13.90
N ASN A 294 -11.93 1.63 -13.75
CA ASN A 294 -10.68 1.63 -14.51
C ASN A 294 -11.02 1.45 -16.01
N SER A 295 -11.15 2.55 -16.74
CA SER A 295 -11.66 2.59 -18.12
C SER A 295 -10.66 2.13 -19.19
N SER A 296 -9.59 1.44 -18.83
CA SER A 296 -8.42 1.22 -19.70
C SER A 296 -8.28 -0.20 -20.27
N PHE A 297 -9.17 -1.14 -19.96
CA PHE A 297 -9.10 -2.49 -20.52
C PHE A 297 -10.38 -2.87 -21.29
N GLN A 298 -10.30 -2.81 -22.62
CA GLN A 298 -11.21 -3.52 -23.50
C GLN A 298 -10.69 -4.93 -23.70
N PHE A 299 -11.53 -5.90 -23.37
CA PHE A 299 -11.26 -7.30 -23.63
C PHE A 299 -11.38 -7.55 -25.15
N SER A 300 -10.31 -7.98 -25.83
CA SER A 300 -10.49 -8.58 -27.15
C SER A 300 -11.17 -9.93 -26.94
N TYR A 301 -12.36 -10.10 -27.50
CA TYR A 301 -13.33 -11.19 -27.31
C TYR A 301 -12.79 -12.63 -27.55
N ASN A 302 -11.50 -12.80 -27.85
CA ASN A 302 -10.86 -14.07 -28.21
C ASN A 302 -10.00 -14.71 -27.11
N GLU A 303 -9.90 -14.15 -25.90
CA GLU A 303 -9.18 -14.80 -24.77
C GLU A 303 -10.14 -15.13 -23.60
N ASN A 304 -10.61 -16.38 -23.49
CA ASN A 304 -11.05 -17.03 -22.24
C ASN A 304 -11.99 -16.32 -21.22
N ILE A 305 -12.82 -15.32 -21.58
CA ILE A 305 -13.94 -14.92 -20.68
C ILE A 305 -14.97 -16.06 -20.57
N GLY A 306 -15.14 -16.83 -21.66
CA GLY A 306 -16.08 -17.94 -21.70
C GLY A 306 -15.81 -19.04 -20.66
N THR A 307 -14.56 -19.23 -20.23
CA THR A 307 -14.20 -20.25 -19.22
C THR A 307 -14.41 -19.78 -17.78
N PHE A 308 -14.37 -18.46 -17.52
CA PHE A 308 -14.78 -17.92 -16.22
C PHE A 308 -16.30 -17.82 -16.06
N GLY A 309 -17.09 -17.98 -17.12
CA GLY A 309 -18.56 -17.98 -17.05
C GLY A 309 -19.08 -18.94 -15.98
N LYS A 310 -18.49 -20.14 -15.88
CA LYS A 310 -18.80 -21.06 -14.78
C LYS A 310 -18.44 -20.44 -13.43
N ALA A 311 -17.25 -19.86 -13.27
CA ALA A 311 -16.81 -19.19 -12.03
C ALA A 311 -17.76 -18.07 -11.55
N PHE A 312 -18.56 -17.48 -12.45
CA PHE A 312 -19.60 -16.51 -12.13
C PHE A 312 -20.96 -17.12 -11.80
N ASP A 313 -21.26 -18.34 -12.28
CA ASP A 313 -22.49 -19.06 -11.92
C ASP A 313 -22.55 -19.45 -10.43
N TRP A 314 -21.44 -19.32 -9.68
CA TRP A 314 -21.33 -19.62 -8.24
C TRP A 314 -21.42 -18.40 -7.31
N LEU A 315 -21.46 -17.17 -7.85
CA LEU A 315 -21.67 -15.93 -7.10
C LEU A 315 -23.16 -15.56 -7.07
#